data_AF-A0A9X3IU21-F1
#
_entry.id   AF-A0A9X3IU21-F1
#
_cell.length_a   1.000
_cell.length_b   1.000
_cell.length_c   1.000
_cell.angle_alpha   90.00
_cell.angle_beta   90.00
_cell.angle_gamma   90.00
#
_symmetry.space_group_name_H-M   'P 1'
#
loop_
_entity.id
_entity.type
_entity.pdbx_description
1 polymer ?
#
loop_
_entity_poly.entity_id
_entity_poly.type
_entity_poly.pdbx_seq_one_letter_code
_entity_poly.pdbx_strand_id
1 'polypeptide(L)'
;MMMNEFNLMIYAQSALLLTALAFVSWLFLRTRRLGRLQDDLVEDAIRDGCIWHRVYLMRGEGKKRWLRMLPYDFRGLLLESDQGIRLVGLKPDGEKLDQGWRREQVDISWQGNHMFAGGSLFWLRLEAGQQEWLVSSDIGMQANDSRRATADLWRKLVPGKVLPDEASEDFDLFSRPASVAALVLILVAAAYALVDGLLLNPLEALDWGYAMWGLPVLGLLVSLGGWFVLQKNRIPLRESMVLGMIGSICVSLAWLPAAKRLDEALASGPAQHYDYRLEENGRLVPVDENMPVIRFGNRKEYWQQFEIGSVHAFRFVHGPLGIWQLDHTERLEDIRAFYRQRKP
;
A
#
# COMPACT_ATOMS: atom_id res chain seq x y z
N MET A 1 32.24 1.45 -12.42
CA MET A 1 31.65 2.40 -11.43
C MET A 1 30.19 2.08 -11.08
N MET A 2 29.36 1.62 -12.03
CA MET A 2 27.93 1.30 -11.82
C MET A 2 27.61 0.24 -10.74
N MET A 3 28.53 -0.68 -10.44
CA MET A 3 28.30 -1.73 -9.42
C MET A 3 28.17 -1.15 -7.99
N ASN A 4 28.75 0.03 -7.71
CA ASN A 4 28.61 0.67 -6.41
C ASN A 4 27.25 1.36 -6.24
N GLU A 5 26.67 1.91 -7.30
CA GLU A 5 25.36 2.58 -7.25
C GLU A 5 24.22 1.57 -7.08
N PHE A 6 24.29 0.43 -7.76
CA PHE A 6 23.31 -0.64 -7.60
C PHE A 6 23.30 -1.21 -6.17
N ASN A 7 24.49 -1.47 -5.61
CA ASN A 7 24.60 -1.92 -4.22
C ASN A 7 24.10 -0.87 -3.23
N LEU A 8 24.43 0.41 -3.43
CA LEU A 8 23.91 1.51 -2.61
C LEU A 8 22.38 1.57 -2.64
N MET A 9 21.76 1.39 -3.81
CA MET A 9 20.31 1.34 -3.95
C MET A 9 19.70 0.16 -3.17
N ILE A 10 20.28 -1.04 -3.28
CA ILE A 10 19.82 -2.21 -2.51
C ILE A 10 19.93 -1.96 -1.02
N TYR A 11 21.05 -1.40 -0.55
CA TYR A 11 21.22 -1.07 0.87
C TYR A 11 20.22 -0.03 1.35
N ALA A 12 19.98 1.02 0.58
CA ALA A 12 19.00 2.05 0.92
C ALA A 12 17.57 1.47 1.00
N GLN A 13 17.17 0.66 0.02
CA GLN A 13 15.87 -0.02 0.03
C GLN A 13 15.75 -1.00 1.21
N SER A 14 16.80 -1.78 1.49
CA SER A 14 16.82 -2.72 2.61
C SER A 14 16.72 -1.99 3.96
N ALA A 15 17.46 -0.90 4.14
CA ALA A 15 17.40 -0.08 5.35
C ALA A 15 16.01 0.55 5.56
N LEU A 16 15.38 1.03 4.48
CA LEU A 16 14.02 1.55 4.50
C LEU A 16 13.00 0.47 4.90
N LEU A 17 13.11 -0.73 4.32
CA LEU A 17 12.25 -1.88 4.67
C LEU A 17 12.43 -2.30 6.13
N LEU A 18 13.67 -2.39 6.62
CA LEU A 18 13.96 -2.72 8.03
C LEU A 18 13.42 -1.66 8.99
N THR A 19 13.53 -0.39 8.63
CA THR A 19 12.99 0.72 9.42
C THR A 19 11.47 0.65 9.49
N ALA A 20 10.81 0.40 8.35
CA ALA A 20 9.36 0.21 8.31
C ALA A 20 8.92 -1.00 9.14
N LEU A 21 9.63 -2.13 9.04
CA LEU A 21 9.33 -3.33 9.82
C LEU A 21 9.52 -3.13 11.32
N ALA A 22 10.60 -2.46 11.73
CA ALA A 22 10.85 -2.11 13.12
C ALA A 22 9.76 -1.20 13.67
N PHE A 23 9.33 -0.21 12.88
CA PHE A 23 8.23 0.70 13.24
C PHE A 23 6.89 -0.05 13.41
N VAL A 24 6.53 -0.93 12.47
CA VAL A 24 5.31 -1.77 12.56
C VAL A 24 5.37 -2.70 13.77
N SER A 25 6.51 -3.32 14.02
CA SER A 25 6.73 -4.21 15.17
C SER A 25 6.60 -3.46 16.49
N TRP A 26 7.18 -2.25 16.57
CA TRP A 26 7.05 -1.37 17.74
C TRP A 26 5.59 -0.97 17.98
N LEU A 27 4.85 -0.59 16.94
CA LEU A 27 3.41 -0.30 17.03
C LEU A 27 2.65 -1.50 17.56
N PHE A 28 2.89 -2.69 16.98
CA PHE A 28 2.23 -3.93 17.39
C PHE A 28 2.44 -4.25 18.87
N LEU A 29 3.70 -4.22 19.34
CA LEU A 29 4.05 -4.44 20.74
C LEU A 29 3.39 -3.41 21.67
N ARG A 30 3.35 -2.14 21.24
CA ARG A 30 2.68 -1.07 21.98
C ARG A 30 1.17 -1.32 22.12
N THR A 31 0.48 -1.72 21.06
CA THR A 31 -0.95 -2.10 21.12
C THR A 31 -1.21 -3.32 22.00
N ARG A 32 -0.33 -4.33 21.96
CA ARG A 32 -0.43 -5.50 22.84
C ARG A 32 -0.29 -5.14 24.31
N ARG A 33 0.65 -4.26 24.65
CA ARG A 33 0.84 -3.77 26.03
C ARG A 33 -0.42 -3.04 26.53
N LEU A 34 -1.01 -2.18 25.71
CA LEU A 34 -2.27 -1.51 26.04
C LEU A 34 -3.44 -2.48 26.20
N GLY A 35 -3.47 -3.57 25.43
CA GLY A 35 -4.47 -4.62 25.58
C GLY A 35 -4.41 -5.27 26.96
N ARG A 36 -3.21 -5.66 27.41
CA ARG A 36 -3.02 -6.23 28.75
C ARG A 36 -3.45 -5.29 29.87
N LEU A 37 -3.07 -4.01 29.77
CA LEU A 37 -3.49 -3.01 30.75
C LEU A 37 -5.01 -2.80 30.79
N GLN A 38 -5.69 -2.96 29.66
CA GLN A 38 -7.15 -2.93 29.63
C GLN A 38 -7.75 -4.22 30.22
N ASP A 39 -7.11 -5.37 30.03
CA ASP A 39 -7.51 -6.63 30.68
C ASP A 39 -7.46 -6.48 32.21
N ASP A 40 -6.40 -5.87 32.76
CA ASP A 40 -6.28 -5.56 34.19
C ASP A 40 -7.46 -4.69 34.69
N LEU A 41 -7.84 -3.65 33.93
CA LEU A 41 -9.00 -2.82 34.26
C LEU A 41 -10.31 -3.61 34.24
N VAL A 42 -10.44 -4.61 33.36
CA VAL A 42 -11.63 -5.46 33.29
C VAL A 42 -11.72 -6.33 34.53
N GLU A 43 -10.60 -6.90 34.99
CA GLU A 43 -10.57 -7.71 36.21
C GLU A 43 -11.01 -6.89 37.43
N ASP A 44 -10.54 -5.64 37.55
CA ASP A 44 -10.98 -4.71 38.59
C ASP A 44 -12.49 -4.42 38.48
N ALA A 45 -13.00 -4.14 37.28
CA ALA A 45 -14.43 -3.85 37.06
C ALA A 45 -15.34 -5.05 37.37
N ILE A 46 -14.88 -6.27 37.08
CA ILE A 46 -15.59 -7.52 37.41
C ILE A 46 -15.66 -7.69 38.93
N ARG A 47 -14.56 -7.45 39.65
CA ARG A 47 -14.53 -7.52 41.12
C ARG A 47 -15.53 -6.55 41.76
N ASP A 48 -15.69 -5.38 41.16
CA ASP A 48 -16.59 -4.33 41.65
C ASP A 48 -18.05 -4.50 41.17
N GLY A 49 -18.37 -5.57 40.43
CA GLY A 49 -19.73 -5.90 39.99
C GLY A 49 -20.33 -4.90 38.99
N CYS A 50 -19.51 -4.10 38.30
CA CYS A 50 -19.97 -3.09 37.35
C CYS A 50 -20.28 -3.69 35.98
N ILE A 51 -21.27 -3.12 35.27
CA ILE A 51 -21.44 -3.39 33.83
C ILE A 51 -20.34 -2.62 33.09
N TRP A 52 -19.57 -3.30 32.24
CA TRP A 52 -18.43 -2.69 31.56
C TRP A 52 -18.43 -2.96 30.06
N HIS A 53 -17.85 -2.00 29.33
CA HIS A 53 -17.64 -2.07 27.89
C HIS A 53 -16.21 -1.63 27.57
N ARG A 54 -15.46 -2.45 26.83
CA ARG A 54 -14.16 -2.06 26.33
C ARG A 54 -14.30 -0.98 25.26
N VAL A 55 -13.56 0.11 25.41
CA VAL A 55 -13.68 1.30 24.55
C VAL A 55 -12.34 1.95 24.25
N TYR A 56 -12.26 2.60 23.10
CA TYR A 56 -11.27 3.61 22.77
C TYR A 56 -11.83 4.99 23.09
N LEU A 57 -10.99 5.87 23.66
CA LEU A 57 -11.39 7.20 24.10
C LEU A 57 -10.51 8.26 23.46
N MET A 58 -11.11 9.38 23.05
CA MET A 58 -10.40 10.55 22.56
C MET A 58 -11.06 11.83 23.09
N ARG A 59 -10.27 12.84 23.46
CA ARG A 59 -10.82 14.15 23.84
C ARG A 59 -11.32 14.90 22.61
N GLY A 60 -12.39 15.69 22.73
CA GLY A 60 -12.93 16.50 21.63
C GLY A 60 -11.90 17.42 20.96
N GLU A 61 -10.99 18.02 21.72
CA GLU A 61 -9.88 18.84 21.19
C GLU A 61 -8.86 18.05 20.36
N GLY A 62 -8.76 16.73 20.61
CA GLY A 62 -7.87 15.81 19.91
C GLY A 62 -8.20 15.63 18.42
N LYS A 63 -9.37 16.10 17.97
CA LYS A 63 -9.85 16.08 16.58
C LYS A 63 -8.90 16.76 15.58
N LYS A 64 -8.09 17.72 16.02
CA LYS A 64 -7.30 18.60 15.14
C LYS A 64 -5.90 18.09 14.76
N ARG A 65 -5.43 16.97 15.33
CA ARG A 65 -4.09 16.44 15.03
C ARG A 65 -4.12 15.52 13.81
N TRP A 66 -3.57 15.97 12.69
CA TRP A 66 -3.54 15.23 11.42
C TRP A 66 -2.51 14.07 11.39
N LEU A 67 -1.46 14.11 12.22
CA LEU A 67 -0.45 13.05 12.34
C LEU A 67 -0.58 12.33 13.69
N ARG A 68 -1.55 11.41 13.80
CA ARG A 68 -1.66 10.52 14.96
C ARG A 68 -1.29 9.10 14.55
N MET A 69 -0.39 8.48 15.31
CA MET A 69 -0.05 7.07 15.11
C MET A 69 -1.17 6.13 15.56
N LEU A 70 -1.95 6.53 16.57
CA LEU A 70 -3.13 5.81 17.06
C LEU A 70 -4.35 6.72 16.93
N PRO A 71 -5.50 6.17 16.50
CA PRO A 71 -6.73 6.95 16.30
C PRO A 71 -7.41 7.36 17.62
N TYR A 72 -6.84 7.03 18.77
CA TYR A 72 -7.39 7.30 20.10
C TYR A 72 -6.32 7.85 21.06
N ASP A 73 -6.75 8.53 22.12
CA ASP A 73 -5.87 9.00 23.21
C ASP A 73 -5.69 7.91 24.27
N PHE A 74 -6.79 7.28 24.68
CA PHE A 74 -6.80 6.25 25.73
C PHE A 74 -7.45 4.96 25.21
N ARG A 75 -7.00 3.85 25.77
CA ARG A 75 -7.70 2.57 25.69
C ARG A 75 -8.21 2.24 27.09
N GLY A 76 -9.47 1.84 27.22
CA GLY A 76 -10.10 1.77 28.53
C GLY A 76 -11.45 1.07 28.56
N LEU A 77 -12.21 1.39 29.60
CA LEU A 77 -13.54 0.90 29.88
C LEU A 77 -14.53 2.06 30.04
N LEU A 78 -15.73 1.84 29.51
CA LEU A 78 -16.93 2.56 29.90
C LEU A 78 -17.67 1.67 30.90
N LEU A 79 -17.85 2.18 32.11
CA LEU A 79 -18.58 1.54 33.19
C LEU A 79 -19.97 2.17 33.28
N GLU A 80 -20.99 1.34 33.30
CA GLU A 80 -22.39 1.72 33.48
C GLU A 80 -22.87 1.28 34.86
N SER A 81 -23.50 2.20 35.58
CA SER A 81 -24.17 1.93 36.85
C SER A 81 -25.46 2.74 36.96
N ASP A 82 -26.29 2.41 37.94
CA ASP A 82 -27.50 3.19 38.25
C ASP A 82 -27.18 4.65 38.60
N GLN A 83 -25.94 4.92 39.06
CA GLN A 83 -25.48 6.26 39.41
C GLN A 83 -25.02 7.08 38.20
N GLY A 84 -24.73 6.44 37.06
CA GLY A 84 -24.33 7.12 35.83
C GLY A 84 -23.30 6.37 34.99
N ILE A 85 -22.48 7.14 34.27
CA ILE A 85 -21.48 6.63 33.33
C ILE A 85 -20.10 7.06 33.83
N ARG A 86 -19.14 6.13 33.84
CA ARG A 86 -17.75 6.39 34.20
C ARG A 86 -16.82 5.89 33.10
N LEU A 87 -15.87 6.73 32.70
CA LEU A 87 -14.81 6.40 31.77
C LEU A 87 -13.50 6.20 32.54
N VAL A 88 -12.95 5.00 32.43
CA VAL A 88 -11.64 4.67 32.98
C VAL A 88 -10.73 4.28 31.83
N GLY A 89 -9.52 4.83 31.75
CA GLY A 89 -8.65 4.57 30.61
C GLY A 89 -7.17 4.80 30.89
N LEU A 90 -6.35 4.24 30.02
CA LEU A 90 -4.90 4.34 30.09
C LEU A 90 -4.34 4.82 28.76
N LYS A 91 -3.43 5.79 28.84
CA LYS A 91 -2.60 6.18 27.70
C LYS A 91 -1.40 5.24 27.55
N PRO A 92 -0.75 5.23 26.37
CA PRO A 92 0.46 4.45 26.17
C PRO A 92 1.66 4.92 27.00
N ASP A 93 1.65 6.15 27.51
CA ASP A 93 2.67 6.71 28.41
C ASP A 93 2.40 6.40 29.90
N GLY A 94 1.25 5.79 30.21
CA GLY A 94 0.84 5.45 31.57
C GLY A 94 -0.10 6.47 32.24
N GLU A 95 -0.43 7.60 31.59
CA GLU A 95 -1.44 8.53 32.12
C GLU A 95 -2.78 7.80 32.29
N LYS A 96 -3.39 7.95 33.47
CA LYS A 96 -4.69 7.39 33.82
C LYS A 96 -5.79 8.41 33.59
N LEU A 97 -6.90 7.95 33.05
CA LEU A 97 -8.17 8.66 32.98
C LEU A 97 -9.15 7.97 33.92
N ASP A 98 -9.85 8.78 34.71
CA ASP A 98 -10.94 8.34 35.55
C ASP A 98 -11.92 9.50 35.72
N GLN A 99 -13.04 9.46 35.00
CA GLN A 99 -14.05 10.51 35.01
C GLN A 99 -15.45 9.88 35.05
N GLY A 100 -16.32 10.41 35.90
CA GLY A 100 -17.69 9.92 36.06
C GLY A 100 -18.70 11.06 36.06
N TRP A 101 -19.87 10.80 35.49
CA TRP A 101 -20.98 11.74 35.40
C TRP A 101 -22.29 11.01 35.70
N ARG A 102 -23.28 11.75 36.21
CA ARG A 102 -24.65 11.21 36.30
C ARG A 102 -25.23 11.06 34.89
N ARG A 103 -26.06 10.04 34.67
CA ARG A 103 -26.61 9.75 33.32
C ARG A 103 -27.35 10.94 32.71
N GLU A 104 -28.08 11.69 33.53
CA GLU A 104 -28.83 12.89 33.13
C GLU A 104 -27.94 14.06 32.67
N GLN A 105 -26.65 14.04 33.02
CA GLN A 105 -25.69 15.09 32.67
C GLN A 105 -24.93 14.81 31.38
N VAL A 106 -25.11 13.63 30.80
CA VAL A 106 -24.37 13.18 29.61
C VAL A 106 -25.32 13.13 28.43
N ASP A 107 -25.09 13.97 27.43
CA ASP A 107 -25.69 13.77 26.12
C ASP A 107 -24.80 12.85 25.28
N ILE A 108 -25.42 11.84 24.67
CA ILE A 108 -24.72 10.87 23.83
C ILE A 108 -25.28 11.04 22.42
N SER A 109 -24.40 11.35 21.46
CA SER A 109 -24.72 11.54 20.04
C SER A 109 -23.84 10.67 19.12
N TRP A 110 -24.42 10.11 18.06
CA TRP A 110 -23.65 9.36 17.07
C TRP A 110 -22.83 10.32 16.21
N GLN A 111 -21.52 10.10 16.09
CA GLN A 111 -20.64 10.89 15.24
C GLN A 111 -20.21 10.17 13.97
N GLY A 112 -20.33 8.85 13.90
CA GLY A 112 -19.90 8.09 12.72
C GLY A 112 -18.38 8.04 12.55
N ASN A 113 -17.94 7.92 11.29
CA ASN A 113 -16.53 7.85 10.90
C ASN A 113 -16.11 9.09 10.09
N HIS A 114 -16.35 10.29 10.64
CA HIS A 114 -16.10 11.56 9.94
C HIS A 114 -14.76 12.21 10.30
N MET A 115 -13.88 11.51 11.03
CA MET A 115 -12.59 12.07 11.45
C MET A 115 -11.44 11.56 10.58
N PHE A 116 -10.77 12.48 9.88
CA PHE A 116 -9.59 12.22 9.03
C PHE A 116 -8.46 11.44 9.75
N ALA A 117 -8.34 11.57 11.07
CA ALA A 117 -7.32 10.90 11.90
C ALA A 117 -7.85 9.69 12.69
N GLY A 118 -9.15 9.37 12.60
CA GLY A 118 -9.83 8.37 13.44
C GLY A 118 -9.69 6.91 12.99
N GLY A 119 -8.99 6.65 11.88
CA GLY A 119 -8.91 5.31 11.30
C GLY A 119 -10.28 4.81 10.83
N SER A 120 -10.50 3.49 10.86
CA SER A 120 -11.81 2.89 10.57
C SER A 120 -12.73 2.81 11.80
N LEU A 121 -12.47 3.63 12.83
CA LEU A 121 -13.26 3.62 14.06
C LEU A 121 -14.50 4.51 13.91
N PHE A 122 -15.62 4.01 14.42
CA PHE A 122 -16.86 4.77 14.53
C PHE A 122 -16.98 5.33 15.94
N TRP A 123 -17.41 6.58 16.04
CA TRP A 123 -17.37 7.32 17.30
C TRP A 123 -18.77 7.69 17.78
N LEU A 124 -18.95 7.59 19.09
CA LEU A 124 -20.00 8.25 19.85
C LEU A 124 -19.39 9.50 20.48
N ARG A 125 -20.14 10.60 20.51
CA ARG A 125 -19.79 11.78 21.29
C ARG A 125 -20.57 11.74 22.60
N LEU A 126 -19.83 11.80 23.70
CA LEU A 126 -20.33 11.97 25.06
C LEU A 126 -20.01 13.41 25.47
N GLU A 127 -21.04 14.20 25.71
CA GLU A 127 -20.93 15.60 26.09
C GLU A 127 -21.47 15.77 27.51
N ALA A 128 -20.62 16.28 28.41
CA ALA A 128 -20.95 16.51 29.81
C ALA A 128 -20.47 17.90 30.24
N GLY A 129 -21.37 18.88 30.18
CA GLY A 129 -21.02 20.29 30.39
C GLY A 129 -20.09 20.82 29.30
N GLN A 130 -18.88 21.27 29.68
CA GLN A 130 -17.87 21.72 28.72
C GLN A 130 -16.92 20.61 28.24
N GLN A 131 -17.07 19.39 28.75
CA GLN A 131 -16.20 18.28 28.40
C GLN A 131 -16.81 17.45 27.28
N GLU A 132 -16.06 17.29 26.19
CA GLU A 132 -16.42 16.42 25.07
C GLU A 132 -15.46 15.23 25.02
N TRP A 133 -16.04 14.03 25.04
CA TRP A 133 -15.34 12.77 24.84
C TRP A 133 -15.89 12.04 23.61
N LEU A 134 -14.99 11.41 22.88
CA LEU A 134 -15.33 10.52 21.79
C LEU A 134 -15.03 9.10 22.24
N VAL A 135 -16.02 8.23 22.08
CA VAL A 135 -15.99 6.84 22.55
C VAL A 135 -16.30 5.93 21.38
N SER A 136 -15.41 4.99 21.11
CA SER A 136 -15.62 3.89 20.15
C SER A 136 -15.55 2.59 20.92
N SER A 137 -16.33 1.58 20.54
CA SER A 137 -16.11 0.23 21.07
C SER A 137 -14.72 -0.27 20.71
N ASP A 138 -14.10 -0.99 21.65
CA ASP A 138 -12.87 -1.71 21.39
C ASP A 138 -13.20 -3.07 20.78
N ILE A 139 -12.60 -3.29 19.64
CA ILE A 139 -12.77 -4.38 18.68
C ILE A 139 -11.43 -5.07 18.41
N GLY A 140 -10.43 -4.78 19.24
CA GLY A 140 -9.06 -5.26 19.07
C GLY A 140 -8.48 -4.91 17.71
N MET A 141 -8.02 -5.92 16.98
CA MET A 141 -7.44 -5.75 15.64
C MET A 141 -8.49 -5.79 14.51
N GLN A 142 -9.75 -6.16 14.81
CA GLN A 142 -10.80 -6.37 13.82
C GLN A 142 -11.59 -5.09 13.53
N ALA A 143 -10.96 -4.14 12.85
CA ALA A 143 -11.59 -2.84 12.63
C ALA A 143 -12.76 -2.72 11.65
N ASN A 144 -13.15 -3.84 11.04
CA ASN A 144 -14.39 -3.92 10.27
C ASN A 144 -15.62 -3.96 11.19
N ASP A 145 -15.46 -4.45 12.41
CA ASP A 145 -16.57 -4.58 13.37
C ASP A 145 -16.77 -3.33 14.23
N SER A 146 -15.92 -2.30 14.10
CA SER A 146 -15.97 -1.09 14.93
C SER A 146 -17.35 -0.45 14.90
N ARG A 147 -17.92 -0.35 13.70
CA ARG A 147 -19.24 0.22 13.50
C ARG A 147 -20.32 -0.56 14.23
N ARG A 148 -20.38 -1.87 14.00
CA ARG A 148 -21.40 -2.74 14.58
C ARG A 148 -21.27 -2.78 16.10
N ALA A 149 -20.06 -2.94 16.61
CA ALA A 149 -19.79 -2.93 18.05
C ALA A 149 -20.17 -1.58 18.69
N THR A 150 -19.85 -0.47 18.03
CA THR A 150 -20.18 0.88 18.54
C THR A 150 -21.68 1.17 18.42
N ALA A 151 -22.36 0.66 17.39
CA ALA A 151 -23.81 0.71 17.29
C ALA A 151 -24.50 -0.14 18.38
N ASP A 152 -23.95 -1.31 18.70
CA ASP A 152 -24.42 -2.14 19.82
C ASP A 152 -24.21 -1.43 21.16
N LEU A 153 -23.07 -0.77 21.34
CA LEU A 153 -22.81 0.08 22.51
C LEU A 153 -23.80 1.24 22.59
N TRP A 154 -24.07 1.92 21.47
CA TRP A 154 -25.07 3.00 21.41
C TRP A 154 -26.45 2.53 21.85
N ARG A 155 -26.93 1.39 21.33
CA ARG A 155 -28.25 0.84 21.67
C ARG A 155 -28.38 0.53 23.16
N LYS A 156 -27.27 0.14 23.82
CA LYS A 156 -27.23 -0.08 25.27
C LYS A 156 -27.25 1.24 26.05
N LEU A 157 -26.44 2.21 25.63
CA LEU A 157 -26.31 3.49 26.34
C LEU A 157 -27.53 4.41 26.17
N VAL A 158 -28.23 4.32 25.04
CA VAL A 158 -29.36 5.21 24.70
C VAL A 158 -30.57 4.39 24.24
N PRO A 159 -31.21 3.63 25.16
CA PRO A 159 -32.32 2.75 24.82
C PRO A 159 -33.50 3.56 24.26
N GLY A 160 -34.14 3.03 23.21
CA GLY A 160 -35.31 3.62 22.58
C GLY A 160 -35.06 4.70 21.52
N LYS A 161 -33.80 5.16 21.33
CA LYS A 161 -33.47 6.02 20.19
C LYS A 161 -33.14 5.20 18.94
N VAL A 162 -33.67 5.64 17.79
CA VAL A 162 -33.35 5.06 16.48
C VAL A 162 -31.92 5.40 16.11
N LEU A 163 -31.17 4.40 15.63
CA LEU A 163 -29.82 4.55 15.15
C LEU A 163 -29.85 5.31 13.80
N PRO A 164 -28.97 6.29 13.55
CA PRO A 164 -28.92 6.95 12.23
C PRO A 164 -28.68 5.95 11.09
N ASP A 165 -29.21 6.21 9.90
CA ASP A 165 -29.07 5.31 8.74
C ASP A 165 -27.59 5.01 8.42
N GLU A 166 -26.73 6.03 8.54
CA GLU A 166 -25.26 5.94 8.41
C GLU A 166 -24.61 4.93 9.34
N ALA A 167 -25.28 4.52 10.42
CA ALA A 167 -24.78 3.54 11.36
C ALA A 167 -25.26 2.10 11.02
N SER A 168 -26.17 1.95 10.05
CA SER A 168 -26.77 0.67 9.64
C SER A 168 -26.39 0.16 8.23
N GLU A 169 -26.12 1.04 7.26
CA GLU A 169 -25.74 0.68 5.87
C GLU A 169 -24.29 0.20 5.66
N ASP A 170 -24.02 -1.09 5.51
CA ASP A 170 -22.66 -1.60 5.21
C ASP A 170 -21.96 -0.85 4.06
N PHE A 171 -20.65 -0.57 4.23
CA PHE A 171 -19.89 0.10 3.18
C PHE A 171 -19.69 -0.86 2.01
N ASP A 172 -20.29 -0.51 0.87
CA ASP A 172 -20.05 -1.20 -0.39
C ASP A 172 -19.11 -0.40 -1.28
N LEU A 173 -17.99 -1.01 -1.66
CA LEU A 173 -16.99 -0.43 -2.55
C LEU A 173 -17.59 -0.07 -3.91
N PHE A 174 -18.51 -0.88 -4.44
CA PHE A 174 -19.08 -0.70 -5.78
C PHE A 174 -20.16 0.38 -5.84
N SER A 175 -20.73 0.73 -4.68
CA SER A 175 -21.69 1.85 -4.58
C SER A 175 -21.04 3.22 -4.78
N ARG A 176 -19.71 3.32 -4.65
CA ARG A 176 -18.97 4.60 -4.71
C ARG A 176 -18.29 4.78 -6.09
N PRO A 177 -18.69 5.79 -6.89
CA PRO A 177 -18.12 6.02 -8.22
C PRO A 177 -16.59 6.18 -8.22
N ALA A 178 -16.02 6.84 -7.20
CA ALA A 178 -14.58 7.03 -7.09
C ALA A 178 -13.82 5.71 -6.87
N SER A 179 -14.36 4.78 -6.08
CA SER A 179 -13.78 3.45 -5.88
C SER A 179 -13.83 2.63 -7.18
N VAL A 180 -14.97 2.66 -7.87
CA VAL A 180 -15.15 1.99 -9.17
C VAL A 180 -14.17 2.55 -10.20
N ALA A 181 -14.03 3.88 -10.29
CA ALA A 181 -13.06 4.52 -11.18
C ALA A 181 -11.62 4.09 -10.87
N ALA A 182 -11.23 4.05 -9.58
CA ALA A 182 -9.92 3.56 -9.18
C ALA A 182 -9.71 2.09 -9.60
N LEU A 183 -10.70 1.22 -9.38
CA LEU A 183 -10.64 -0.18 -9.79
C LEU A 183 -10.49 -0.33 -11.31
N VAL A 184 -11.23 0.44 -12.10
CA VAL A 184 -11.11 0.44 -13.57
C VAL A 184 -9.71 0.87 -13.99
N LEU A 185 -9.15 1.94 -13.42
CA LEU A 185 -7.79 2.40 -13.72
C LEU A 185 -6.74 1.33 -13.37
N ILE A 186 -6.91 0.66 -12.23
CA ILE A 186 -6.06 -0.46 -11.81
C ILE A 186 -6.10 -1.58 -12.85
N LEU A 187 -7.30 -1.99 -13.28
CA LEU A 187 -7.47 -3.06 -14.27
C LEU A 187 -6.89 -2.68 -15.63
N VAL A 188 -7.08 -1.43 -16.08
CA VAL A 188 -6.49 -0.93 -17.33
C VAL A 188 -4.98 -0.94 -17.25
N ALA A 189 -4.39 -0.46 -16.15
CA ALA A 189 -2.93 -0.49 -15.96
C ALA A 189 -2.38 -1.92 -15.93
N ALA A 190 -3.04 -2.84 -15.22
CA ALA A 190 -2.66 -4.24 -15.17
C ALA A 190 -2.77 -4.92 -16.54
N ALA A 191 -3.87 -4.69 -17.26
CA ALA A 191 -4.08 -5.22 -18.60
C ALA A 191 -3.01 -4.68 -19.57
N TYR A 192 -2.71 -3.38 -19.51
CA TYR A 192 -1.63 -2.78 -20.32
C TYR A 192 -0.27 -3.40 -19.99
N ALA A 193 0.07 -3.55 -18.71
CA ALA A 193 1.32 -4.17 -18.28
C ALA A 193 1.47 -5.60 -18.83
N LEU A 194 0.38 -6.37 -18.80
CA LEU A 194 0.37 -7.75 -19.27
C LEU A 194 0.41 -7.83 -20.81
N VAL A 195 -0.42 -7.05 -21.49
CA VAL A 195 -0.54 -7.11 -22.96
C VAL A 195 0.70 -6.52 -23.62
N ASP A 196 1.13 -5.31 -23.27
CA ASP A 196 2.31 -4.72 -23.91
C ASP A 196 3.61 -5.34 -23.39
N GLY A 197 3.68 -5.58 -22.07
CA GLY A 197 4.89 -6.13 -21.45
C GLY A 197 5.20 -7.58 -21.85
N LEU A 198 4.20 -8.42 -22.14
CA LEU A 198 4.41 -9.83 -22.49
C LEU A 198 4.11 -10.18 -23.95
N LEU A 199 3.17 -9.50 -24.61
CA LEU A 199 2.64 -9.95 -25.91
C LEU A 199 3.03 -9.04 -27.08
N LEU A 200 2.91 -7.72 -26.91
CA LEU A 200 3.02 -6.79 -28.05
C LEU A 200 4.40 -6.19 -28.26
N ASN A 201 5.24 -6.09 -27.22
CA ASN A 201 6.53 -5.44 -27.33
C ASN A 201 7.64 -6.46 -27.63
N PRO A 202 8.16 -6.54 -28.87
CA PRO A 202 9.18 -7.51 -29.25
C PRO A 202 10.58 -7.15 -28.76
N LEU A 203 10.77 -5.94 -28.25
CA LEU A 203 12.07 -5.43 -27.82
C LEU A 203 12.38 -5.94 -26.42
N GLU A 204 13.59 -6.44 -26.18
CA GLU A 204 14.05 -6.79 -24.83
C GLU A 204 14.85 -5.63 -24.23
N ALA A 205 14.50 -5.16 -23.05
CA ALA A 205 15.30 -4.14 -22.36
C ALA A 205 16.51 -4.81 -21.68
N LEU A 206 17.72 -4.50 -22.15
CA LEU A 206 18.97 -5.02 -21.58
C LEU A 206 19.51 -4.12 -20.47
N ASP A 207 19.24 -2.82 -20.57
CA ASP A 207 19.52 -1.82 -19.55
C ASP A 207 18.34 -0.86 -19.46
N TRP A 208 17.96 -0.49 -18.25
CA TRP A 208 16.82 0.36 -17.97
C TRP A 208 17.20 1.82 -17.70
N GLY A 209 18.50 2.13 -17.61
CA GLY A 209 18.99 3.51 -17.47
C GLY A 209 18.26 4.30 -16.38
N TYR A 210 17.79 5.50 -16.74
CA TYR A 210 17.08 6.38 -15.80
C TYR A 210 15.63 5.96 -15.54
N ALA A 211 15.03 5.11 -16.38
CA ALA A 211 13.63 4.72 -16.26
C ALA A 211 13.32 3.99 -14.94
N MET A 212 14.31 3.33 -14.33
CA MET A 212 14.15 2.67 -13.03
C MET A 212 13.83 3.65 -11.89
N TRP A 213 14.31 4.89 -11.98
CA TRP A 213 14.01 5.92 -10.98
C TRP A 213 12.55 6.38 -11.03
N GLY A 214 11.87 6.19 -12.17
CA GLY A 214 10.45 6.50 -12.32
C GLY A 214 9.54 5.61 -11.47
N LEU A 215 9.93 4.35 -11.21
CA LEU A 215 9.13 3.38 -10.47
C LEU A 215 8.74 3.84 -9.05
N PRO A 216 9.69 4.16 -8.14
CA PRO A 216 9.33 4.59 -6.79
C PRO A 216 8.57 5.92 -6.78
N VAL A 217 8.90 6.84 -7.69
CA VAL A 217 8.25 8.14 -7.78
C VAL A 217 6.79 7.99 -8.21
N LEU A 218 6.52 7.24 -9.27
CA LEU A 218 5.17 7.00 -9.76
C LEU A 218 4.32 6.22 -8.75
N GLY A 219 4.89 5.17 -8.14
CA GLY A 219 4.21 4.43 -7.08
C GLY A 219 3.79 5.32 -5.92
N LEU A 220 4.69 6.21 -5.47
CA LEU A 220 4.40 7.17 -4.41
C LEU A 220 3.31 8.17 -4.82
N LEU A 221 3.40 8.73 -6.03
CA LEU A 221 2.43 9.70 -6.54
C LEU A 221 1.04 9.08 -6.69
N VAL A 222 0.93 7.85 -7.20
CA VAL A 222 -0.33 7.12 -7.33
C VAL A 222 -0.90 6.76 -5.96
N SER A 223 -0.06 6.28 -5.05
CA SER A 223 -0.50 5.90 -3.70
C SER A 223 -1.00 7.11 -2.92
N LEU A 224 -0.22 8.20 -2.84
CA LEU A 224 -0.61 9.41 -2.11
C LEU A 224 -1.76 10.14 -2.80
N GLY A 225 -1.65 10.38 -4.12
CA GLY A 225 -2.69 11.07 -4.89
C GLY A 225 -4.00 10.29 -4.89
N GLY A 226 -3.95 8.98 -5.10
CA GLY A 226 -5.09 8.09 -4.98
C GLY A 226 -5.69 8.14 -3.58
N TRP A 227 -4.87 8.02 -2.54
CA TRP A 227 -5.35 8.13 -1.15
C TRP A 227 -6.10 9.44 -0.89
N PHE A 228 -5.53 10.60 -1.27
CA PHE A 228 -6.20 11.89 -1.09
C PHE A 228 -7.53 11.98 -1.85
N VAL A 229 -7.58 11.51 -3.11
CA VAL A 229 -8.80 11.51 -3.91
C VAL A 229 -9.85 10.58 -3.30
N LEU A 230 -9.49 9.38 -2.85
CA LEU A 230 -10.41 8.42 -2.27
C LEU A 230 -10.96 8.91 -0.92
N GLN A 231 -10.10 9.49 -0.07
CA GLN A 231 -10.51 10.10 1.20
C GLN A 231 -11.48 11.28 1.00
N LYS A 232 -11.21 12.15 0.02
CA LYS A 232 -12.13 13.24 -0.35
C LYS A 232 -13.52 12.73 -0.74
N ASN A 233 -13.60 11.52 -1.29
CA ASN A 233 -14.85 10.86 -1.67
C ASN A 233 -15.44 9.97 -0.57
N ARG A 234 -15.01 10.14 0.69
CA ARG A 234 -15.50 9.41 1.88
C ARG A 234 -15.35 7.89 1.77
N ILE A 235 -14.34 7.42 1.03
CA ILE A 235 -13.98 6.01 1.03
C ILE A 235 -13.19 5.75 2.31
N PRO A 236 -13.52 4.70 3.08
CA PRO A 236 -12.83 4.47 4.33
C PRO A 236 -11.34 4.18 4.11
N LEU A 237 -10.56 4.47 5.15
CA LEU A 237 -9.11 4.52 5.08
C LEU A 237 -8.50 3.20 4.59
N ARG A 238 -9.02 2.06 5.04
CA ARG A 238 -8.49 0.74 4.73
C ARG A 238 -8.65 0.39 3.26
N GLU A 239 -9.85 0.60 2.72
CA GLU A 239 -10.18 0.39 1.32
C GLU A 239 -9.35 1.32 0.45
N SER A 240 -9.18 2.58 0.87
CA SER A 240 -8.30 3.54 0.19
C SER A 240 -6.84 3.08 0.19
N MET A 241 -6.32 2.54 1.30
CA MET A 241 -4.96 2.01 1.40
C MET A 241 -4.77 0.78 0.51
N VAL A 242 -5.73 -0.16 0.52
CA VAL A 242 -5.68 -1.37 -0.31
C VAL A 242 -5.73 -1.00 -1.79
N LEU A 243 -6.66 -0.14 -2.20
CA LEU A 243 -6.75 0.34 -3.58
C LEU A 243 -5.50 1.12 -3.99
N GLY A 244 -4.97 1.99 -3.11
CA GLY A 244 -3.73 2.74 -3.36
C GLY A 244 -2.52 1.81 -3.52
N MET A 245 -2.40 0.78 -2.68
CA MET A 245 -1.33 -0.22 -2.77
C MET A 245 -1.41 -1.02 -4.06
N ILE A 246 -2.57 -1.58 -4.39
CA ILE A 246 -2.78 -2.35 -5.62
C ILE A 246 -2.54 -1.45 -6.84
N GLY A 247 -3.06 -0.22 -6.83
CA GLY A 247 -2.83 0.75 -7.90
C GLY A 247 -1.37 1.14 -8.07
N SER A 248 -0.64 1.34 -6.98
CA SER A 248 0.81 1.58 -7.03
C SER A 248 1.53 0.41 -7.69
N ILE A 249 1.18 -0.84 -7.37
CA ILE A 249 1.78 -2.04 -7.96
C ILE A 249 1.45 -2.10 -9.46
N CYS A 250 0.18 -1.99 -9.83
CA CYS A 250 -0.26 -2.07 -11.22
C CYS A 250 0.34 -0.96 -12.09
N VAL A 251 0.41 0.28 -11.59
CA VAL A 251 1.04 1.38 -12.32
C VAL A 251 2.56 1.19 -12.41
N SER A 252 3.22 0.70 -11.37
CA SER A 252 4.66 0.38 -11.43
C SER A 252 4.95 -0.71 -12.46
N LEU A 253 4.11 -1.74 -12.54
CA LEU A 253 4.23 -2.78 -13.58
C LEU A 253 3.96 -2.22 -14.97
N ALA A 254 2.94 -1.35 -15.12
CA ALA A 254 2.62 -0.69 -16.38
C ALA A 254 3.70 0.29 -16.84
N TRP A 255 4.46 0.87 -15.90
CA TRP A 255 5.55 1.79 -16.20
C TRP A 255 6.65 1.13 -17.02
N LEU A 256 6.95 -0.15 -16.81
CA LEU A 256 8.01 -0.84 -17.55
C LEU A 256 7.77 -0.83 -19.08
N PRO A 257 6.65 -1.36 -19.60
CA PRO A 257 6.35 -1.24 -21.02
C PRO A 257 6.13 0.21 -21.47
N ALA A 258 5.50 1.06 -20.66
CA ALA A 258 5.29 2.47 -21.01
C ALA A 258 6.62 3.23 -21.20
N ALA A 259 7.60 3.01 -20.33
CA ALA A 259 8.91 3.63 -20.40
C ALA A 259 9.67 3.17 -21.66
N LYS A 260 9.61 1.88 -21.99
CA LYS A 260 10.17 1.35 -23.25
C LYS A 260 9.57 2.03 -24.48
N ARG A 261 8.24 2.14 -24.53
CA ARG A 261 7.51 2.80 -25.62
C ARG A 261 7.83 4.28 -25.71
N LEU A 262 7.92 4.95 -24.58
CA LEU A 262 8.26 6.37 -24.52
C LEU A 262 9.71 6.61 -24.98
N ASP A 263 10.64 5.77 -24.54
CA ASP A 263 12.03 5.82 -24.97
C ASP A 263 12.18 5.56 -26.48
N GLU A 264 11.47 4.55 -27.00
CA GLU A 264 11.40 4.23 -28.43
C GLU A 264 10.81 5.40 -29.24
N ALA A 265 9.68 5.96 -28.80
CA ALA A 265 9.01 7.06 -29.48
C ALA A 265 9.83 8.37 -29.48
N LEU A 266 10.71 8.55 -28.49
CA LEU A 266 11.60 9.71 -28.38
C LEU A 266 12.99 9.47 -28.96
N ALA A 267 13.30 8.26 -29.41
CA ALA A 267 14.56 7.95 -30.05
C ALA A 267 14.69 8.75 -31.37
N SER A 268 15.90 9.23 -31.65
CA SER A 268 16.17 10.13 -32.79
C SER A 268 16.20 9.43 -34.16
N GLY A 269 15.93 8.12 -34.22
CA GLY A 269 15.93 7.35 -35.46
C GLY A 269 15.47 5.91 -35.29
N PRO A 270 15.38 5.15 -36.39
CA PRO A 270 15.04 3.73 -36.35
C PRO A 270 16.13 2.92 -35.64
N ALA A 271 15.81 1.66 -35.31
CA ALA A 271 16.77 0.74 -34.70
C ALA A 271 18.06 0.64 -35.52
N GLN A 272 19.21 0.83 -34.87
CA GLN A 272 20.53 0.83 -35.49
C GLN A 272 21.25 -0.49 -35.26
N HIS A 273 22.10 -0.86 -36.22
CA HIS A 273 22.91 -2.07 -36.11
C HIS A 273 24.20 -1.78 -35.35
N TYR A 274 24.50 -2.66 -34.40
CA TYR A 274 25.72 -2.62 -33.61
C TYR A 274 26.39 -3.97 -33.59
N ASP A 275 27.72 -3.95 -33.70
CA ASP A 275 28.54 -5.15 -33.78
C ASP A 275 28.88 -5.70 -32.39
N TYR A 276 28.69 -7.01 -32.24
CA TYR A 276 29.01 -7.76 -31.05
C TYR A 276 29.94 -8.92 -31.37
N ARG A 277 30.97 -9.11 -30.55
CA ARG A 277 31.89 -10.23 -30.63
C ARG A 277 31.41 -11.39 -29.76
N LEU A 278 31.38 -12.58 -30.32
CA LEU A 278 31.06 -13.80 -29.60
C LEU A 278 32.24 -14.22 -28.72
N GLU A 279 31.99 -14.39 -27.42
CA GLU A 279 32.93 -14.97 -26.45
C GLU A 279 32.50 -16.40 -26.07
N GLU A 280 33.31 -17.05 -25.23
CA GLU A 280 32.99 -18.34 -24.64
C GLU A 280 31.61 -18.33 -23.95
N ASN A 281 30.95 -19.49 -23.95
CA ASN A 281 29.65 -19.72 -23.33
C ASN A 281 28.45 -18.94 -23.93
N GLY A 282 28.57 -18.44 -25.17
CA GLY A 282 27.48 -17.74 -25.84
C GLY A 282 27.24 -16.33 -25.31
N ARG A 283 28.25 -15.74 -24.69
CA ARG A 283 28.25 -14.34 -24.25
C ARG A 283 28.63 -13.46 -25.44
N LEU A 284 27.89 -12.38 -25.65
CA LEU A 284 28.16 -11.44 -26.73
C LEU A 284 28.55 -10.10 -26.12
N VAL A 285 29.80 -9.71 -26.38
CA VAL A 285 30.39 -8.47 -25.86
C VAL A 285 30.40 -7.46 -27.01
N PRO A 286 29.96 -6.22 -26.77
CA PRO A 286 29.92 -5.22 -27.83
C PRO A 286 31.33 -4.85 -28.28
N VAL A 287 31.46 -4.47 -29.56
CA VAL A 287 32.71 -3.89 -30.08
C VAL A 287 32.91 -2.45 -29.60
N ASP A 288 31.82 -1.71 -29.39
CA ASP A 288 31.81 -0.40 -28.71
C ASP A 288 31.54 -0.57 -27.21
N GLU A 289 32.48 -0.11 -26.37
CA GLU A 289 32.44 -0.29 -24.92
C GLU A 289 31.25 0.39 -24.22
N ASN A 290 30.55 1.31 -24.89
CA ASN A 290 29.42 2.05 -24.31
C ASN A 290 28.10 1.27 -24.32
N MET A 291 28.07 0.06 -24.89
CA MET A 291 26.85 -0.74 -25.04
C MET A 291 26.72 -1.84 -23.97
N PRO A 292 25.50 -2.32 -23.67
CA PRO A 292 25.31 -3.42 -22.73
C PRO A 292 25.73 -4.77 -23.34
N VAL A 293 26.20 -5.67 -22.48
CA VAL A 293 26.54 -7.06 -22.83
C VAL A 293 25.27 -7.88 -23.02
N ILE A 294 25.19 -8.66 -24.10
CA ILE A 294 24.05 -9.55 -24.37
C ILE A 294 24.35 -10.94 -23.79
N ARG A 295 23.38 -11.52 -23.07
CA ARG A 295 23.49 -12.87 -22.50
C ARG A 295 22.29 -13.73 -22.89
N PHE A 296 22.50 -14.68 -23.79
CA PHE A 296 21.46 -15.63 -24.18
C PHE A 296 21.48 -16.88 -23.29
N GLY A 297 20.92 -16.77 -22.07
CA GLY A 297 20.97 -17.85 -21.07
C GLY A 297 20.37 -19.19 -21.55
N ASN A 298 19.29 -19.14 -22.32
CA ASN A 298 18.49 -20.32 -22.72
C ASN A 298 18.76 -20.78 -24.17
N ARG A 299 19.78 -20.25 -24.85
CA ARG A 299 20.03 -20.51 -26.29
C ARG A 299 21.50 -20.77 -26.59
N LYS A 300 22.23 -21.35 -25.62
CA LYS A 300 23.68 -21.56 -25.72
C LYS A 300 24.04 -22.46 -26.90
N GLU A 301 23.24 -23.47 -27.19
CA GLU A 301 23.50 -24.45 -28.25
C GLU A 301 23.46 -23.83 -29.65
N TYR A 302 22.61 -22.81 -29.86
CA TYR A 302 22.58 -22.05 -31.10
C TYR A 302 23.88 -21.28 -31.31
N TRP A 303 24.44 -20.66 -30.28
CA TRP A 303 25.64 -19.83 -30.41
C TRP A 303 26.92 -20.66 -30.51
N GLN A 304 26.92 -21.88 -29.98
CA GLN A 304 28.07 -22.80 -30.07
C GLN A 304 28.42 -23.26 -31.50
N GLN A 305 27.54 -23.05 -32.48
CA GLN A 305 27.85 -23.38 -33.88
C GLN A 305 28.77 -22.36 -34.56
N PHE A 306 28.93 -21.17 -33.97
CA PHE A 306 29.76 -20.11 -34.51
C PHE A 306 31.14 -20.10 -33.85
N GLU A 307 32.16 -19.65 -34.58
CA GLU A 307 33.52 -19.54 -34.07
C GLU A 307 33.61 -18.44 -32.99
N ILE A 308 34.36 -18.71 -31.92
CA ILE A 308 34.64 -17.71 -30.88
C ILE A 308 35.42 -16.55 -31.54
N GLY A 309 35.04 -15.32 -31.21
CA GLY A 309 35.58 -14.11 -31.83
C GLY A 309 34.82 -13.67 -33.09
N SER A 310 33.87 -14.47 -33.59
CA SER A 310 33.02 -14.05 -34.71
C SER A 310 32.17 -12.82 -34.34
N VAL A 311 31.97 -11.93 -35.32
CA VAL A 311 31.23 -10.67 -35.14
C VAL A 311 29.82 -10.82 -35.69
N HIS A 312 28.87 -10.33 -34.91
CA HIS A 312 27.44 -10.47 -35.11
C HIS A 312 26.76 -9.12 -34.90
N ALA A 313 26.06 -8.62 -35.91
CA ALA A 313 25.30 -7.37 -35.79
C ALA A 313 23.93 -7.61 -35.10
N PHE A 314 23.56 -6.71 -34.20
CA PHE A 314 22.26 -6.69 -33.51
C PHE A 314 21.61 -5.31 -33.64
N ARG A 315 20.29 -5.30 -33.73
CA ARG A 315 19.51 -4.07 -33.85
C ARG A 315 19.10 -3.57 -32.47
N PHE A 316 19.42 -2.31 -32.18
CA PHE A 316 19.08 -1.66 -30.92
C PHE A 316 18.31 -0.36 -31.12
N VAL A 317 17.41 -0.09 -30.19
CA VAL A 317 16.81 1.22 -29.98
C VAL A 317 17.32 1.78 -28.66
N HIS A 318 17.72 3.05 -28.67
CA HIS A 318 18.19 3.77 -27.50
C HIS A 318 17.67 5.20 -27.52
N GLY A 319 16.85 5.55 -26.53
CA GLY A 319 16.26 6.88 -26.41
C GLY A 319 16.79 7.66 -25.20
N PRO A 320 16.18 8.84 -24.93
CA PRO A 320 16.65 9.75 -23.89
C PRO A 320 16.40 9.26 -22.46
N LEU A 321 15.58 8.21 -22.25
CA LEU A 321 15.45 7.59 -20.92
C LEU A 321 16.62 6.67 -20.59
N GLY A 322 17.53 6.45 -21.55
CA GLY A 322 18.73 5.65 -21.38
C GLY A 322 18.47 4.15 -21.42
N ILE A 323 17.32 3.72 -21.97
CA ILE A 323 16.98 2.30 -22.06
C ILE A 323 17.68 1.73 -23.31
N TRP A 324 18.38 0.61 -23.16
CA TRP A 324 18.92 -0.14 -24.30
C TRP A 324 17.99 -1.29 -24.65
N GLN A 325 17.34 -1.21 -25.82
CA GLN A 325 16.30 -2.13 -26.24
C GLN A 325 16.77 -2.97 -27.44
N LEU A 326 16.91 -4.28 -27.26
CA LEU A 326 17.33 -5.22 -28.29
C LEU A 326 16.13 -5.68 -29.12
N ASP A 327 16.19 -5.49 -30.43
CA ASP A 327 15.20 -6.04 -31.36
C ASP A 327 15.56 -7.49 -31.71
N HIS A 328 14.70 -8.42 -31.29
CA HIS A 328 14.91 -9.84 -31.56
C HIS A 328 14.30 -10.32 -32.88
N THR A 329 13.48 -9.52 -33.56
CA THR A 329 12.61 -10.00 -34.65
C THR A 329 13.37 -10.78 -35.72
N GLU A 330 14.49 -10.27 -36.21
CA GLU A 330 15.30 -10.92 -37.25
C GLU A 330 15.93 -12.24 -36.77
N ARG A 331 16.63 -12.22 -35.62
CA ARG A 331 17.37 -13.40 -35.15
C ARG A 331 16.49 -14.47 -34.52
N LEU A 332 15.29 -14.13 -34.07
CA LEU A 332 14.40 -15.11 -33.46
C LEU A 332 13.97 -16.18 -34.48
N GLU A 333 13.87 -15.82 -35.75
CA GLU A 333 13.53 -16.76 -36.83
C GLU A 333 14.65 -17.76 -37.08
N ASP A 334 15.89 -17.31 -37.21
CA ASP A 334 17.07 -18.17 -37.38
C ASP A 334 17.22 -19.15 -36.22
N ILE A 335 17.05 -18.65 -35.00
CA ILE A 335 17.14 -19.48 -33.80
C ILE A 335 16.00 -20.51 -33.78
N ARG A 336 14.77 -20.11 -34.12
CA ARG A 336 13.64 -21.04 -34.21
C ARG A 336 13.88 -22.10 -35.28
N ALA A 337 14.44 -21.73 -36.44
CA ALA A 337 14.76 -22.66 -37.51
C ALA A 337 15.78 -23.72 -37.05
N PHE A 338 16.85 -23.29 -36.37
CA PHE A 338 17.87 -24.19 -35.81
C PHE A 338 17.26 -25.23 -34.85
N TYR A 339 16.42 -24.81 -33.90
CA TYR A 339 15.81 -25.76 -32.95
C TYR A 339 14.71 -26.63 -33.58
N ARG A 340 14.02 -26.16 -34.64
CA ARG A 340 13.06 -27.00 -35.39
C ARG A 340 13.76 -28.15 -36.11
N GLN A 341 14.93 -27.91 -36.69
CA GLN A 341 15.70 -28.95 -37.39
C GLN A 341 16.29 -30.02 -36.43
N ARG A 342 16.39 -29.71 -35.14
CA ARG A 342 16.92 -30.61 -34.10
C ARG A 342 15.86 -31.30 -33.23
N LYS A 343 14.57 -30.99 -33.41
CA LYS A 343 13.50 -31.75 -32.75
C LYS A 343 13.31 -33.07 -33.52
N PRO A 344 13.52 -34.24 -32.87
CA PRO A 344 13.33 -35.54 -33.50
C PRO A 344 11.87 -35.80 -33.89
#